data_AF-A0A7J7NBE4-F1
#
_entry.id   AF-A0A7J7NBE4-F1
#
_cell.length_a   1.000
_cell.length_b   1.000
_cell.length_c   1.000
_cell.angle_alpha   90.00
_cell.angle_beta   90.00
_cell.angle_gamma   90.00
#
_symmetry.space_group_name_H-M   'P 1'
#
loop_
_entity.id
_entity.type
_entity.pdbx_description
1 polymer ?
#
loop_
_entity_poly.entity_id
_entity_poly.type
_entity_poly.pdbx_seq_one_letter_code
_entity_poly.pdbx_strand_id
1 'polypeptide(L)'
;MAKIALGDAREATQPDVIRALVAEFICTFLFVFAGVGAAMTTGKLVGDSLVGLFIVAVAHALVVAVMISAGLNTSGGHLNPAVTIGLAVGGYITIFRSVLYIIDQLLASSLACILLKYLTGGMETPPHTLAVGMGPLQGVIWEIILTFSLLFTVYATIVDPKKGSIDGLGPTLTGFVVGANILAGGPFSGGSMNPARSFGPALVSGVWTDHWVYWVGPIIGGGLADKLTSNAALDPAGLVAIAVCHGFALFVAVAVGANISGGHVNPAVTFGLALGGQITILTGIFYWIAQLVGAIVACFLLKLVTGGLAIPIHSLAAGVGAIEGVVMEIVITFALVYTVFATAADPKKGSLGTIAPIAIGFIVGANILAAGPFSGGSMNPARSFGPAVVSGDFAGNWIYWVGPLVGGGLAGLIYGNVFMTSEHVPLSNEF
;
A
#
# COMPACT_ATOMS: atom_id res chain seq x y z
N MET A 1 -19.31 16.10 -10.90
CA MET A 1 -19.92 15.46 -9.72
C MET A 1 -20.68 14.24 -10.19
N ALA A 2 -20.43 13.06 -9.62
CA ALA A 2 -21.34 11.93 -9.76
C ALA A 2 -22.65 12.25 -9.00
N LYS A 3 -23.76 11.64 -9.41
CA LYS A 3 -25.02 11.70 -8.67
C LYS A 3 -25.14 10.44 -7.83
N ILE A 4 -25.28 10.58 -6.52
CA ILE A 4 -25.60 9.45 -5.64
C ILE A 4 -26.94 8.87 -6.08
N ALA A 5 -26.96 7.59 -6.45
CA ALA A 5 -28.17 6.89 -6.87
C ALA A 5 -28.80 6.17 -5.67
N LEU A 6 -30.07 6.44 -5.36
CA LEU A 6 -30.75 5.79 -4.24
C LEU A 6 -31.00 4.30 -4.51
N GLY A 7 -31.38 3.96 -5.74
CA GLY A 7 -31.90 2.64 -6.10
C GLY A 7 -33.34 2.42 -5.61
N ASP A 8 -33.89 1.23 -5.87
CA ASP A 8 -35.20 0.82 -5.36
C ASP A 8 -35.33 -0.68 -5.07
N ALA A 9 -36.37 -1.03 -4.28
CA ALA A 9 -36.57 -2.38 -3.74
C ALA A 9 -36.68 -3.50 -4.78
N ARG A 10 -36.96 -3.20 -6.05
CA ARG A 10 -37.01 -4.20 -7.13
C ARG A 10 -35.63 -4.79 -7.41
N GLU A 11 -34.55 -4.06 -7.14
CA GLU A 11 -33.15 -4.54 -7.27
C GLU A 11 -32.93 -5.85 -6.50
N ALA A 12 -33.54 -6.04 -5.33
CA ALA A 12 -33.43 -7.27 -4.55
C ALA A 12 -33.95 -8.54 -5.26
N THR A 13 -34.71 -8.38 -6.36
CA THR A 13 -35.25 -9.47 -7.18
C THR A 13 -34.58 -9.59 -8.55
N GLN A 14 -33.63 -8.70 -8.89
CA GLN A 14 -32.97 -8.69 -10.19
C GLN A 14 -31.89 -9.79 -10.27
N PRO A 15 -31.85 -10.62 -11.34
CA PRO A 15 -30.92 -11.75 -11.42
C PRO A 15 -29.43 -11.38 -11.34
N ASP A 16 -29.02 -10.20 -11.79
CA ASP A 16 -27.64 -9.71 -11.65
C ASP A 16 -27.31 -9.31 -10.21
N VAL A 17 -28.24 -8.65 -9.50
CA VAL A 17 -28.09 -8.30 -8.08
C VAL A 17 -28.01 -9.56 -7.23
N ILE A 18 -28.85 -10.57 -7.50
CA ILE A 18 -28.81 -11.86 -6.79
C ILE A 18 -27.46 -12.57 -7.04
N ARG A 19 -26.95 -12.59 -8.28
CA ARG A 19 -25.61 -13.13 -8.59
C ARG A 19 -24.51 -12.35 -7.89
N ALA A 20 -24.62 -11.03 -7.83
CA ALA A 20 -23.65 -10.17 -7.17
C ALA A 20 -23.61 -10.38 -5.65
N LEU A 21 -24.76 -10.57 -5.00
CA LEU A 21 -24.83 -10.93 -3.58
C LEU A 21 -24.20 -12.31 -3.33
N VAL A 22 -24.54 -13.33 -4.12
CA VAL A 22 -23.89 -14.66 -4.01
C VAL A 22 -22.37 -14.56 -4.19
N ALA A 23 -21.89 -13.69 -5.08
CA ALA A 23 -20.46 -13.43 -5.26
C ALA A 23 -19.82 -12.70 -4.07
N GLU A 24 -20.43 -11.62 -3.55
CA GLU A 24 -19.96 -10.93 -2.34
C GLU A 24 -19.92 -11.87 -1.13
N PHE A 25 -20.94 -12.71 -0.95
CA PHE A 25 -21.02 -13.67 0.14
C PHE A 25 -19.83 -14.63 0.10
N ILE A 26 -19.64 -15.31 -1.03
CA ILE A 26 -18.56 -16.29 -1.22
C ILE A 26 -17.19 -15.63 -1.08
N CYS A 27 -16.99 -14.47 -1.72
CA CYS A 27 -15.70 -13.77 -1.69
C CYS A 27 -15.36 -13.25 -0.29
N THR A 28 -16.33 -12.66 0.42
CA THR A 28 -16.15 -12.16 1.79
C THR A 28 -15.95 -13.30 2.78
N PHE A 29 -16.72 -14.38 2.64
CA PHE A 29 -16.58 -15.59 3.46
C PHE A 29 -15.17 -16.16 3.35
N LEU A 30 -14.66 -16.36 2.12
CA LEU A 30 -13.33 -16.93 1.89
C LEU A 30 -12.20 -15.98 2.34
N PHE A 31 -12.34 -14.67 2.12
CA PHE A 31 -11.42 -13.65 2.62
C PHE A 31 -11.32 -13.66 4.16
N VAL A 32 -12.46 -13.64 4.86
CA VAL A 32 -12.49 -13.69 6.33
C VAL A 32 -12.00 -15.04 6.85
N PHE A 33 -12.38 -16.15 6.20
CA PHE A 33 -11.95 -17.50 6.59
C PHE A 33 -10.43 -17.65 6.52
N ALA A 34 -9.80 -17.23 5.41
CA ALA A 34 -8.35 -17.27 5.28
C ALA A 34 -7.65 -16.28 6.22
N GLY A 35 -8.15 -15.05 6.31
CA GLY A 35 -7.54 -13.99 7.12
C GLY A 35 -7.59 -14.25 8.63
N VAL A 36 -8.74 -14.65 9.15
CA VAL A 36 -8.91 -15.02 10.57
C VAL A 36 -8.27 -16.38 10.85
N GLY A 37 -8.34 -17.34 9.91
CA GLY A 37 -7.66 -18.63 10.00
C GLY A 37 -6.14 -18.50 10.10
N ALA A 38 -5.53 -17.54 9.40
CA ALA A 38 -4.12 -17.19 9.56
C ALA A 38 -3.81 -16.71 10.99
N ALA A 39 -4.61 -15.78 11.53
CA ALA A 39 -4.42 -15.28 12.90
C ALA A 39 -4.61 -16.37 13.98
N MET A 40 -5.57 -17.27 13.79
CA MET A 40 -5.75 -18.45 14.66
C MET A 40 -4.60 -19.44 14.53
N THR A 41 -4.00 -19.56 13.34
CA THR A 41 -2.80 -20.39 13.10
C THR A 41 -1.58 -19.80 13.82
N THR A 42 -1.39 -18.48 13.81
CA THR A 42 -0.28 -17.81 14.51
C THR A 42 -0.43 -17.83 16.03
N GLY A 43 -1.64 -17.98 16.57
CA GLY A 43 -1.85 -18.28 18.00
C GLY A 43 -1.59 -19.75 18.36
N LYS A 44 -1.65 -20.67 17.40
CA LYS A 44 -1.43 -22.11 17.59
C LYS A 44 0.02 -22.54 17.37
N LEU A 45 0.74 -21.88 16.46
CA LEU A 45 2.16 -22.09 16.23
C LEU A 45 2.96 -21.23 17.22
N VAL A 46 3.68 -21.88 18.14
CA VAL A 46 4.60 -21.16 19.03
C VAL A 46 5.73 -20.57 18.20
N GLY A 47 5.72 -19.25 18.02
CA GLY A 47 6.64 -18.52 17.16
C GLY A 47 6.65 -17.03 17.49
N ASP A 48 7.51 -16.29 16.80
CA ASP A 48 7.70 -14.87 17.03
C ASP A 48 6.48 -14.03 16.57
N SER A 49 6.15 -12.97 17.30
CA SER A 49 4.98 -12.13 17.02
C SER A 49 5.08 -11.37 15.69
N LEU A 50 6.28 -11.04 15.23
CA LEU A 50 6.55 -10.38 13.96
C LEU A 50 6.43 -11.36 12.78
N VAL A 51 6.81 -12.63 12.98
CA VAL A 51 6.51 -13.73 12.05
C VAL A 51 5.00 -13.97 11.99
N GLY A 52 4.30 -13.88 13.14
CA GLY A 52 2.84 -13.92 13.20
C GLY A 52 2.18 -12.81 12.37
N LEU A 53 2.59 -11.55 12.59
CA LEU A 53 2.14 -10.40 11.82
C LEU A 53 2.37 -10.57 10.31
N PHE A 54 3.54 -11.07 9.92
CA PHE A 54 3.88 -11.33 8.52
C PHE A 54 2.97 -12.39 7.88
N ILE A 55 2.72 -13.51 8.57
CA ILE A 55 1.80 -14.56 8.09
C ILE A 55 0.39 -13.99 7.89
N VAL A 56 -0.11 -13.22 8.86
CA VAL A 56 -1.44 -12.58 8.78
C VAL A 56 -1.50 -11.60 7.61
N ALA A 57 -0.50 -10.73 7.45
CA ALA A 57 -0.45 -9.74 6.37
C ALA A 57 -0.41 -10.38 4.97
N VAL A 58 0.45 -11.39 4.76
CA VAL A 58 0.58 -12.09 3.47
C VAL A 58 -0.68 -12.89 3.14
N ALA A 59 -1.29 -13.54 4.13
CA ALA A 59 -2.56 -14.27 3.92
C ALA A 59 -3.69 -13.32 3.47
N HIS A 60 -3.85 -12.17 4.12
CA HIS A 60 -4.83 -11.17 3.70
C HIS A 60 -4.49 -10.59 2.32
N ALA A 61 -3.22 -10.31 2.03
CA ALA A 61 -2.80 -9.75 0.75
C ALA A 61 -3.17 -10.66 -0.44
N LEU A 62 -2.84 -11.95 -0.33
CA LEU A 62 -3.11 -12.93 -1.37
C LEU A 62 -4.61 -13.22 -1.52
N VAL A 63 -5.34 -13.42 -0.41
CA VAL A 63 -6.77 -13.74 -0.51
C VAL A 63 -7.60 -12.55 -0.98
N VAL A 64 -7.27 -11.30 -0.61
CA VAL A 64 -7.95 -10.11 -1.14
C VAL A 64 -7.69 -9.97 -2.64
N ALA A 65 -6.45 -10.15 -3.10
CA ALA A 65 -6.13 -10.11 -4.53
C ALA A 65 -6.96 -11.12 -5.34
N VAL A 66 -7.02 -12.38 -4.89
CA VAL A 66 -7.74 -13.45 -5.59
C VAL A 66 -9.26 -13.29 -5.49
N MET A 67 -9.80 -12.93 -4.34
CA MET A 67 -11.25 -12.81 -4.15
C MET A 67 -11.83 -11.56 -4.82
N ILE A 68 -11.11 -10.43 -4.84
CA ILE A 68 -11.52 -9.29 -5.67
C ILE A 68 -11.45 -9.69 -7.15
N SER A 69 -10.41 -10.41 -7.60
CA SER A 69 -10.32 -10.89 -8.99
C SER A 69 -11.50 -11.79 -9.39
N ALA A 70 -11.95 -12.66 -8.48
CA ALA A 70 -13.10 -13.54 -8.70
C ALA A 70 -14.45 -12.77 -8.69
N GLY A 71 -14.61 -11.82 -7.78
CA GLY A 71 -15.83 -11.01 -7.64
C GLY A 71 -15.97 -9.90 -8.70
N LEU A 72 -14.86 -9.39 -9.26
CA LEU A 72 -14.81 -8.17 -10.06
C LEU A 72 -15.88 -8.12 -11.18
N ASN A 73 -15.97 -9.17 -11.97
CA ASN A 73 -16.88 -9.25 -13.13
C ASN A 73 -18.32 -9.65 -12.77
N THR A 74 -18.64 -9.86 -11.48
CA THR A 74 -19.98 -10.28 -11.02
C THR A 74 -20.60 -9.29 -10.03
N SER A 75 -19.84 -8.86 -9.01
CA SER A 75 -20.28 -7.92 -7.98
C SER A 75 -19.51 -6.59 -7.97
N GLY A 76 -18.37 -6.52 -8.66
CA GLY A 76 -17.36 -5.48 -8.46
C GLY A 76 -16.28 -5.88 -7.43
N GLY A 77 -16.48 -6.98 -6.68
CA GLY A 77 -15.53 -7.49 -5.69
C GLY A 77 -15.27 -6.52 -4.55
N HIS A 78 -16.31 -6.08 -3.82
CA HIS A 78 -16.14 -5.07 -2.76
C HIS A 78 -15.58 -5.69 -1.47
N LEU A 79 -16.14 -6.83 -1.02
CA LEU A 79 -15.80 -7.60 0.19
C LEU A 79 -15.85 -6.83 1.52
N ASN A 80 -16.28 -5.57 1.49
CA ASN A 80 -16.00 -4.59 2.53
C ASN A 80 -17.09 -3.51 2.56
N PRO A 81 -17.75 -3.29 3.72
CA PRO A 81 -18.70 -2.20 3.90
C PRO A 81 -18.11 -0.81 3.61
N ALA A 82 -16.85 -0.55 3.95
CA ALA A 82 -16.21 0.74 3.69
C ALA A 82 -15.93 0.98 2.19
N VAL A 83 -15.53 -0.07 1.44
CA VAL A 83 -15.42 0.00 -0.03
C VAL A 83 -16.81 0.24 -0.65
N THR A 84 -17.81 -0.50 -0.17
CA THR A 84 -19.20 -0.43 -0.63
C THR A 84 -19.84 0.95 -0.37
N ILE A 85 -19.53 1.59 0.75
CA ILE A 85 -19.97 2.95 1.09
C ILE A 85 -19.18 3.99 0.27
N GLY A 86 -17.86 3.87 0.17
CA GLY A 86 -17.04 4.76 -0.65
C GLY A 86 -17.51 4.81 -2.10
N LEU A 87 -17.70 3.64 -2.72
CA LEU A 87 -18.22 3.52 -4.09
C LEU A 87 -19.65 4.07 -4.24
N ALA A 88 -20.50 3.98 -3.22
CA ALA A 88 -21.84 4.57 -3.24
C ALA A 88 -21.80 6.11 -3.20
N VAL A 89 -20.92 6.68 -2.36
CA VAL A 89 -20.65 8.14 -2.33
C VAL A 89 -20.07 8.61 -3.66
N GLY A 90 -19.22 7.81 -4.30
CA GLY A 90 -18.74 8.04 -5.66
C GLY A 90 -19.78 7.84 -6.78
N GLY A 91 -20.97 7.30 -6.48
CA GLY A 91 -22.04 7.05 -7.46
C GLY A 91 -21.85 5.81 -8.34
N TYR A 92 -21.02 4.84 -7.94
CA TYR A 92 -20.72 3.61 -8.69
C TYR A 92 -21.62 2.42 -8.32
N ILE A 93 -22.40 2.54 -7.24
CA ILE A 93 -23.39 1.57 -6.77
C ILE A 93 -24.57 2.32 -6.14
N THR A 94 -25.78 1.75 -6.19
CA THR A 94 -26.98 2.34 -5.56
C THR A 94 -26.93 2.19 -4.04
N ILE A 95 -27.48 3.16 -3.29
CA ILE A 95 -27.58 3.08 -1.82
C ILE A 95 -28.32 1.80 -1.40
N PHE A 96 -29.40 1.43 -2.10
CA PHE A 96 -30.14 0.20 -1.84
C PHE A 96 -29.29 -1.07 -2.03
N ARG A 97 -28.60 -1.25 -3.17
CA ARG A 97 -27.70 -2.39 -3.40
C ARG A 97 -26.52 -2.41 -2.42
N SER A 98 -26.00 -1.24 -2.04
CA SER A 98 -24.97 -1.12 -1.00
C SER A 98 -25.45 -1.61 0.37
N VAL A 99 -26.70 -1.34 0.78
CA VAL A 99 -27.27 -1.91 2.02
C VAL A 99 -27.35 -3.43 1.94
N LEU A 100 -27.77 -4.00 0.80
CA LEU A 100 -27.79 -5.45 0.60
C LEU A 100 -26.38 -6.07 0.69
N TYR A 101 -25.40 -5.48 0.00
CA TYR A 101 -23.98 -5.88 0.06
C TYR A 101 -23.45 -5.87 1.50
N ILE A 102 -23.74 -4.82 2.28
CA ILE A 102 -23.26 -4.70 3.66
C ILE A 102 -23.85 -5.81 4.56
N ILE A 103 -25.16 -6.09 4.44
CA ILE A 103 -25.82 -7.18 5.18
C ILE A 103 -25.17 -8.52 4.82
N ASP A 104 -24.96 -8.76 3.53
CA ASP A 104 -24.40 -9.99 2.99
C ASP A 104 -22.94 -10.22 3.41
N GLN A 105 -22.10 -9.19 3.31
CA GLN A 105 -20.71 -9.17 3.81
C GLN A 105 -20.61 -9.48 5.32
N LEU A 106 -21.54 -8.96 6.13
CA LEU A 106 -21.59 -9.24 7.57
C LEU A 106 -21.98 -10.69 7.87
N LEU A 107 -22.98 -11.24 7.16
CA LEU A 107 -23.41 -12.63 7.28
C LEU A 107 -22.30 -13.60 6.86
N ALA A 108 -21.63 -13.32 5.74
CA ALA A 108 -20.49 -14.08 5.24
C ALA A 108 -19.32 -14.12 6.25
N SER A 109 -18.95 -12.97 6.80
CA SER A 109 -17.90 -12.86 7.83
C SER A 109 -18.26 -13.64 9.10
N SER A 110 -19.52 -13.55 9.54
CA SER A 110 -20.03 -14.27 10.71
C SER A 110 -19.97 -15.77 10.51
N LEU A 111 -20.44 -16.28 9.37
CA LEU A 111 -20.42 -17.72 9.06
C LEU A 111 -18.98 -18.26 8.92
N ALA A 112 -18.06 -17.49 8.33
CA ALA A 112 -16.65 -17.85 8.25
C ALA A 112 -16.03 -18.03 9.64
N CYS A 113 -16.31 -17.12 10.57
CA CYS A 113 -15.81 -17.18 11.94
C CYS A 113 -16.44 -18.34 12.74
N ILE A 114 -17.75 -18.59 12.58
CA ILE A 114 -18.43 -19.75 13.19
C ILE A 114 -17.80 -21.06 12.70
N LEU A 115 -17.58 -21.19 11.39
CA LEU A 115 -16.97 -22.40 10.81
C LEU A 115 -15.52 -22.58 11.27
N LEU A 116 -14.72 -21.51 11.33
CA LEU A 116 -13.36 -21.57 11.88
C LEU A 116 -13.35 -22.06 13.33
N LYS A 117 -14.21 -21.52 14.19
CA LYS A 117 -14.32 -21.93 15.60
C LYS A 117 -14.68 -23.41 15.74
N TYR A 118 -15.55 -23.93 14.86
CA TYR A 118 -15.84 -25.37 14.79
C TYR A 118 -14.63 -26.20 14.30
N LEU A 119 -14.09 -25.88 13.12
CA LEU A 119 -12.99 -26.64 12.48
C LEU A 119 -11.68 -26.64 13.27
N THR A 120 -11.44 -25.61 14.09
CA THR A 120 -10.26 -25.52 14.96
C THR A 120 -10.42 -26.26 16.29
N GLY A 121 -11.58 -26.86 16.59
CA GLY A 121 -11.84 -27.53 17.86
C GLY A 121 -12.19 -26.58 19.01
N GLY A 122 -12.77 -25.42 18.71
CA GLY A 122 -13.19 -24.44 19.72
C GLY A 122 -12.16 -23.39 20.10
N MET A 123 -11.06 -23.24 19.34
CA MET A 123 -10.08 -22.16 19.58
C MET A 123 -10.74 -20.78 19.52
N GLU A 124 -10.23 -19.84 20.33
CA GLU A 124 -10.73 -18.47 20.36
C GLU A 124 -10.56 -17.78 18.99
N THR A 125 -11.61 -17.11 18.54
CA THR A 125 -11.61 -16.35 17.29
C THR A 125 -11.11 -14.95 17.59
N PRO A 126 -9.92 -14.52 17.10
CA PRO A 126 -9.31 -13.27 17.53
C PRO A 126 -10.09 -12.05 17.02
N PRO A 127 -10.69 -11.23 17.91
CA PRO A 127 -11.23 -9.94 17.53
C PRO A 127 -10.09 -8.97 17.16
N HIS A 128 -10.39 -7.94 16.38
CA HIS A 128 -9.50 -6.79 16.33
C HIS A 128 -9.69 -5.95 17.60
N THR A 129 -8.58 -5.59 18.24
CA THR A 129 -8.53 -4.73 19.42
C THR A 129 -7.40 -3.72 19.28
N LEU A 130 -7.49 -2.59 19.96
CA LEU A 130 -6.42 -1.60 20.01
C LEU A 130 -5.25 -2.08 20.88
N ALA A 131 -4.06 -1.58 20.58
CA ALA A 131 -2.85 -1.84 21.37
C ALA A 131 -2.98 -1.32 22.81
N VAL A 132 -2.33 -2.00 23.76
CA VAL A 132 -2.33 -1.59 25.18
C VAL A 132 -1.74 -0.19 25.32
N GLY A 133 -2.53 0.72 25.90
CA GLY A 133 -2.17 2.14 26.05
C GLY A 133 -2.61 3.05 24.89
N MET A 134 -3.21 2.52 23.83
CA MET A 134 -3.80 3.33 22.75
C MET A 134 -5.23 3.78 23.10
N GLY A 135 -5.51 5.07 22.92
CA GLY A 135 -6.86 5.62 23.05
C GLY A 135 -7.73 5.38 21.80
N PRO A 136 -9.07 5.24 21.93
CA PRO A 136 -9.95 4.93 20.80
C PRO A 136 -9.86 5.92 19.62
N LEU A 137 -9.62 7.21 19.89
CA LEU A 137 -9.42 8.22 18.84
C LEU A 137 -8.18 7.94 17.98
N GLN A 138 -7.08 7.43 18.57
CA GLN A 138 -5.90 7.04 17.79
C GLN A 138 -6.23 5.86 16.88
N GLY A 139 -6.94 4.84 17.41
CA GLY A 139 -7.44 3.71 16.64
C GLY A 139 -8.32 4.13 15.46
N VAL A 140 -9.19 5.14 15.65
CA VAL A 140 -9.99 5.72 14.56
C VAL A 140 -9.09 6.32 13.48
N ILE A 141 -8.08 7.12 13.83
CA ILE A 141 -7.20 7.76 12.83
C ILE A 141 -6.32 6.72 12.10
N TRP A 142 -5.88 5.66 12.79
CA TRP A 142 -5.25 4.50 12.16
C TRP A 142 -6.17 3.89 11.09
N GLU A 143 -7.38 3.47 11.47
CA GLU A 143 -8.31 2.83 10.55
C GLU A 143 -8.80 3.77 9.43
N ILE A 144 -8.84 5.10 9.65
CA ILE A 144 -9.03 6.09 8.59
C ILE A 144 -7.96 5.93 7.52
N ILE A 145 -6.69 6.08 7.88
CA ILE A 145 -5.64 6.24 6.86
C ILE A 145 -5.31 4.90 6.17
N LEU A 146 -5.41 3.77 6.88
CA LEU A 146 -5.30 2.44 6.27
C LEU A 146 -6.46 2.20 5.27
N THR A 147 -7.69 2.58 5.63
CA THR A 147 -8.84 2.39 4.73
C THR A 147 -8.82 3.36 3.54
N PHE A 148 -8.26 4.56 3.72
CA PHE A 148 -7.99 5.48 2.63
C PHE A 148 -6.96 4.93 1.65
N SER A 149 -5.85 4.39 2.15
CA SER A 149 -4.83 3.70 1.35
C SER A 149 -5.44 2.57 0.51
N LEU A 150 -6.36 1.80 1.10
CA LEU A 150 -7.21 0.81 0.40
C LEU A 150 -8.11 1.46 -0.67
N LEU A 151 -8.98 2.42 -0.31
CA LEU A 151 -9.95 3.01 -1.24
C LEU A 151 -9.29 3.78 -2.38
N PHE A 152 -8.16 4.44 -2.15
CA PHE A 152 -7.38 5.10 -3.21
C PHE A 152 -6.90 4.11 -4.26
N THR A 153 -6.44 2.95 -3.81
CA THR A 153 -6.02 1.86 -4.68
C THR A 153 -7.20 1.34 -5.49
N VAL A 154 -8.36 1.08 -4.86
CA VAL A 154 -9.60 0.72 -5.60
C VAL A 154 -9.96 1.79 -6.63
N TYR A 155 -9.97 3.08 -6.24
CA TYR A 155 -10.34 4.17 -7.13
C TYR A 155 -9.41 4.34 -8.33
N ALA A 156 -8.10 4.41 -8.10
CA ALA A 156 -7.12 4.67 -9.16
C ALA A 156 -6.86 3.45 -10.06
N THR A 157 -7.03 2.23 -9.55
CA THR A 157 -6.59 1.00 -10.23
C THR A 157 -7.74 0.12 -10.75
N ILE A 158 -8.95 0.27 -10.20
CA ILE A 158 -10.17 -0.44 -10.66
C ILE A 158 -11.16 0.54 -11.26
N VAL A 159 -11.50 1.62 -10.55
CA VAL A 159 -12.65 2.49 -10.92
C VAL A 159 -12.32 3.47 -12.05
N ASP A 160 -11.16 4.12 -12.03
CA ASP A 160 -10.83 5.18 -12.99
C ASP A 160 -10.87 4.66 -14.45
N PRO A 161 -11.64 5.27 -15.36
CA PRO A 161 -11.55 4.96 -16.79
C PRO A 161 -10.18 5.31 -17.42
N LYS A 162 -9.33 6.09 -16.74
CA LYS A 162 -7.96 6.46 -17.16
C LYS A 162 -6.85 5.57 -16.58
N LYS A 163 -7.18 4.43 -15.96
CA LYS A 163 -6.19 3.48 -15.40
C LYS A 163 -5.18 2.92 -16.41
N GLY A 164 -5.48 2.95 -17.72
CA GLY A 164 -4.46 2.79 -18.77
C GLY A 164 -3.67 1.47 -18.67
N SER A 165 -2.34 1.55 -18.58
CA SER A 165 -1.46 0.37 -18.59
C SER A 165 -1.54 -0.52 -17.35
N ILE A 166 -2.18 -0.08 -16.26
CA ILE A 166 -2.40 -0.89 -15.05
C ILE A 166 -3.81 -1.53 -14.98
N ASP A 167 -4.58 -1.48 -16.07
CA ASP A 167 -5.86 -2.19 -16.13
C ASP A 167 -5.68 -3.70 -15.90
N GLY A 168 -6.65 -4.33 -15.25
CA GLY A 168 -6.57 -5.71 -14.78
C GLY A 168 -5.65 -5.95 -13.56
N LEU A 169 -4.70 -5.06 -13.23
CA LEU A 169 -3.84 -5.21 -12.04
C LEU A 169 -4.51 -4.74 -10.73
N GLY A 170 -5.62 -4.02 -10.82
CA GLY A 170 -6.28 -3.39 -9.68
C GLY A 170 -6.63 -4.32 -8.50
N PRO A 171 -7.17 -5.55 -8.72
CA PRO A 171 -7.39 -6.52 -7.64
C PRO A 171 -6.10 -6.88 -6.90
N THR A 172 -5.01 -7.15 -7.64
CA THR A 172 -3.70 -7.51 -7.09
C THR A 172 -3.08 -6.36 -6.29
N LEU A 173 -3.16 -5.13 -6.82
CA LEU A 173 -2.77 -3.91 -6.12
C LEU A 173 -3.56 -3.72 -4.82
N THR A 174 -4.87 -3.98 -4.87
CA THR A 174 -5.78 -3.88 -3.71
C THR A 174 -5.48 -4.95 -2.66
N GLY A 175 -5.03 -6.14 -3.05
CA GLY A 175 -4.49 -7.14 -2.13
C GLY A 175 -3.20 -6.68 -1.46
N PHE A 176 -2.18 -6.27 -2.22
CA PHE A 176 -0.89 -5.86 -1.65
C PHE A 176 -0.98 -4.61 -0.76
N VAL A 177 -1.89 -3.67 -1.05
CA VAL A 177 -2.09 -2.51 -0.15
C VAL A 177 -2.69 -2.94 1.19
N VAL A 178 -3.64 -3.88 1.21
CA VAL A 178 -4.16 -4.47 2.47
C VAL A 178 -3.04 -5.19 3.24
N GLY A 179 -2.18 -5.94 2.55
CA GLY A 179 -1.00 -6.56 3.16
C GLY A 179 -0.06 -5.57 3.83
N ALA A 180 0.34 -4.52 3.09
CA ALA A 180 1.21 -3.46 3.60
C ALA A 180 0.57 -2.71 4.78
N ASN A 181 -0.73 -2.40 4.68
CA ASN A 181 -1.49 -1.74 5.74
C ASN A 181 -1.61 -2.61 7.01
N ILE A 182 -1.67 -3.95 6.89
CA ILE A 182 -1.64 -4.86 8.05
C ILE A 182 -0.23 -4.91 8.67
N LEU A 183 0.85 -4.97 7.87
CA LEU A 183 2.22 -4.85 8.42
C LEU A 183 2.41 -3.52 9.17
N ALA A 184 1.81 -2.45 8.67
CA ALA A 184 1.95 -1.09 9.20
C ALA A 184 1.06 -0.79 10.43
N GLY A 185 -0.16 -1.32 10.47
CA GLY A 185 -1.19 -1.01 11.48
C GLY A 185 -1.62 -2.16 12.39
N GLY A 186 -1.25 -3.40 12.06
CA GLY A 186 -1.54 -4.59 12.85
C GLY A 186 -1.13 -4.47 14.33
N PRO A 187 0.08 -4.01 14.65
CA PRO A 187 0.52 -3.79 16.04
C PRO A 187 -0.20 -2.66 16.80
N PHE A 188 -1.09 -1.90 16.15
CA PHE A 188 -1.67 -0.67 16.68
C PHE A 188 -3.20 -0.70 16.76
N SER A 189 -3.88 -0.93 15.63
CA SER A 189 -5.34 -1.08 15.56
C SER A 189 -5.79 -2.51 15.25
N GLY A 190 -4.88 -3.40 14.88
CA GLY A 190 -5.18 -4.67 14.22
C GLY A 190 -5.23 -4.58 12.68
N GLY A 191 -5.21 -3.37 12.11
CA GLY A 191 -5.15 -3.14 10.66
C GLY A 191 -6.37 -3.68 9.89
N SER A 192 -7.58 -3.36 10.35
CA SER A 192 -8.80 -3.99 9.84
C SER A 192 -9.18 -3.57 8.42
N MET A 193 -9.27 -2.25 8.19
CA MET A 193 -9.79 -1.58 6.99
C MET A 193 -11.22 -1.95 6.56
N ASN A 194 -11.90 -2.84 7.31
CA ASN A 194 -13.10 -3.51 6.83
C ASN A 194 -14.05 -3.82 8.00
N PRO A 195 -15.19 -3.11 8.12
CA PRO A 195 -16.13 -3.33 9.23
C PRO A 195 -16.65 -4.77 9.32
N ALA A 196 -16.90 -5.44 8.19
CA ALA A 196 -17.34 -6.84 8.18
C ALA A 196 -16.24 -7.79 8.70
N ARG A 197 -14.97 -7.56 8.31
CA ARG A 197 -13.81 -8.34 8.78
C ARG A 197 -13.56 -8.20 10.29
N SER A 198 -13.93 -7.07 10.90
CA SER A 198 -13.95 -6.92 12.37
C SER A 198 -15.21 -7.53 13.00
N PHE A 199 -16.36 -7.50 12.33
CA PHE A 199 -17.66 -7.90 12.89
C PHE A 199 -17.78 -9.40 13.17
N GLY A 200 -17.43 -10.26 12.21
CA GLY A 200 -17.52 -11.72 12.38
C GLY A 200 -16.76 -12.23 13.62
N PRO A 201 -15.49 -11.83 13.81
CA PRO A 201 -14.73 -12.18 15.02
C PRO A 201 -15.33 -11.61 16.32
N ALA A 202 -15.81 -10.36 16.31
CA ALA A 202 -16.45 -9.75 17.49
C ALA A 202 -17.72 -10.53 17.91
N LEU A 203 -18.55 -10.91 16.94
CA LEU A 203 -19.77 -11.70 17.17
C LEU A 203 -19.47 -13.10 17.72
N VAL A 204 -18.41 -13.76 17.22
CA VAL A 204 -18.08 -15.16 17.56
C VAL A 204 -17.21 -15.31 18.82
N SER A 205 -16.49 -14.26 19.20
CA SER A 205 -15.80 -14.15 20.50
C SER A 205 -16.69 -13.56 21.60
N GLY A 206 -17.66 -12.71 21.25
CA GLY A 206 -18.43 -11.91 22.19
C GLY A 206 -17.73 -10.61 22.63
N VAL A 207 -16.56 -10.30 22.07
CA VAL A 207 -15.75 -9.13 22.43
C VAL A 207 -16.12 -7.94 21.56
N TRP A 208 -16.73 -6.92 22.18
CA TRP A 208 -17.20 -5.69 21.51
C TRP A 208 -16.45 -4.42 21.94
N THR A 209 -15.43 -4.54 22.80
CA THR A 209 -14.60 -3.43 23.28
C THR A 209 -14.03 -2.63 22.11
N ASP A 210 -14.33 -1.33 22.08
CA ASP A 210 -13.97 -0.39 21.00
C ASP A 210 -14.32 -0.82 19.56
N HIS A 211 -15.25 -1.77 19.39
CA HIS A 211 -15.63 -2.29 18.06
C HIS A 211 -16.12 -1.19 17.10
N TRP A 212 -16.72 -0.12 17.64
CA TRP A 212 -17.17 1.06 16.90
C TRP A 212 -16.04 1.75 16.11
N VAL A 213 -14.78 1.63 16.55
CA VAL A 213 -13.59 2.16 15.85
C VAL A 213 -13.48 1.55 14.45
N TYR A 214 -13.77 0.26 14.31
CA TYR A 214 -13.75 -0.46 13.03
C TYR A 214 -14.95 -0.18 12.13
N TRP A 215 -15.86 0.70 12.54
CA TRP A 215 -16.90 1.27 11.69
C TRP A 215 -16.59 2.72 11.35
N VAL A 216 -16.38 3.56 12.37
CA VAL A 216 -16.13 5.00 12.21
C VAL A 216 -14.83 5.25 11.45
N GLY A 217 -13.75 4.56 11.81
CA GLY A 217 -12.45 4.69 11.16
C GLY A 217 -12.53 4.35 9.66
N PRO A 218 -12.93 3.13 9.28
CA PRO A 218 -12.98 2.74 7.87
C PRO A 218 -13.98 3.54 7.02
N ILE A 219 -15.13 3.93 7.56
CA ILE A 219 -16.12 4.73 6.80
C ILE A 219 -15.59 6.15 6.53
N ILE A 220 -14.92 6.79 7.49
CA ILE A 220 -14.30 8.10 7.28
C ILE A 220 -13.08 7.97 6.35
N GLY A 221 -12.26 6.93 6.53
CA GLY A 221 -11.11 6.62 5.68
C GLY A 221 -11.47 6.40 4.22
N GLY A 222 -12.62 5.76 3.95
CA GLY A 222 -13.15 5.61 2.60
C GLY A 222 -13.49 6.93 1.88
N GLY A 223 -13.46 8.07 2.58
CA GLY A 223 -13.65 9.41 2.02
C GLY A 223 -12.51 10.43 2.25
N LEU A 224 -11.50 10.16 3.09
CA LEU A 224 -10.46 11.13 3.50
C LEU A 224 -9.07 10.49 3.66
N ALA A 225 -8.11 10.95 2.85
CA ALA A 225 -6.90 10.13 2.37
C ALA A 225 -5.74 11.16 2.78
N ASP A 226 -4.76 10.76 3.63
CA ASP A 226 -3.34 10.55 3.23
C ASP A 226 -2.44 9.89 4.33
N LYS A 227 -1.50 9.02 3.90
CA LYS A 227 -0.23 8.49 4.49
C LYS A 227 -0.02 8.12 6.00
N LEU A 228 0.61 6.95 6.21
CA LEU A 228 1.23 6.33 7.43
C LEU A 228 2.33 5.31 6.97
N THR A 229 3.24 4.67 7.74
CA THR A 229 3.78 4.73 9.14
C THR A 229 5.24 4.16 9.16
N SER A 230 5.84 3.76 10.31
CA SER A 230 7.28 3.39 10.43
C SER A 230 7.66 2.28 11.45
N ASN A 231 8.80 1.62 11.17
CA ASN A 231 9.69 0.76 12.00
C ASN A 231 9.18 -0.50 12.75
N ALA A 232 9.81 -1.62 12.39
CA ALA A 232 10.16 -2.72 13.29
C ALA A 232 11.63 -2.59 13.76
N ALA A 233 12.11 -3.50 14.60
CA ALA A 233 13.54 -3.66 14.89
C ALA A 233 14.28 -4.31 13.70
N LEU A 234 15.61 -4.16 13.64
CA LEU A 234 16.47 -4.80 12.61
C LEU A 234 16.91 -6.21 13.01
N ASP A 235 15.96 -7.05 13.43
CA ASP A 235 16.12 -8.51 13.37
C ASP A 235 15.82 -9.00 11.93
N PRO A 236 16.13 -10.26 11.58
CA PRO A 236 15.91 -10.78 10.22
C PRO A 236 14.45 -10.78 9.76
N ALA A 237 13.47 -10.93 10.65
CA ALA A 237 12.04 -10.86 10.32
C ALA A 237 11.59 -9.41 10.14
N GLY A 238 12.08 -8.49 10.98
CA GLY A 238 11.84 -7.06 10.85
C GLY A 238 12.43 -6.46 9.59
N LEU A 239 13.63 -6.87 9.17
CA LEU A 239 14.21 -6.48 7.89
C LEU A 239 13.32 -6.92 6.71
N VAL A 240 12.80 -8.16 6.74
CA VAL A 240 11.86 -8.66 5.72
C VAL A 240 10.54 -7.90 5.74
N ALA A 241 9.97 -7.64 6.91
CA ALA A 241 8.73 -6.86 7.05
C ALA A 241 8.90 -5.43 6.51
N ILE A 242 10.01 -4.75 6.84
CA ILE A 242 10.34 -3.41 6.33
C ILE A 242 10.50 -3.45 4.80
N ALA A 243 11.23 -4.42 4.25
CA ALA A 243 11.44 -4.57 2.81
C ALA A 243 10.13 -4.82 2.04
N VAL A 244 9.29 -5.75 2.50
CA VAL A 244 7.99 -6.05 1.87
C VAL A 244 7.04 -4.86 1.99
N CYS A 245 6.96 -4.21 3.15
CA CYS A 245 6.13 -3.03 3.35
C CYS A 245 6.54 -1.89 2.40
N HIS A 246 7.83 -1.60 2.27
CA HIS A 246 8.32 -0.56 1.34
C HIS A 246 8.14 -0.95 -0.12
N GLY A 247 8.34 -2.22 -0.48
CA GLY A 247 8.15 -2.70 -1.85
C GLY A 247 6.69 -2.63 -2.30
N PHE A 248 5.75 -3.05 -1.45
CA PHE A 248 4.31 -2.95 -1.73
C PHE A 248 3.83 -1.49 -1.70
N ALA A 249 4.23 -0.69 -0.70
CA ALA A 249 3.85 0.71 -0.64
C ALA A 249 4.37 1.53 -1.83
N LEU A 250 5.61 1.27 -2.28
CA LEU A 250 6.15 1.92 -3.47
C LEU A 250 5.50 1.43 -4.75
N PHE A 251 5.24 0.12 -4.91
CA PHE A 251 4.48 -0.41 -6.05
C PHE A 251 3.13 0.31 -6.18
N VAL A 252 2.35 0.37 -5.10
CA VAL A 252 1.05 1.06 -5.09
C VAL A 252 1.23 2.55 -5.39
N ALA A 253 2.14 3.25 -4.71
CA ALA A 253 2.37 4.70 -4.90
C ALA A 253 2.83 5.08 -6.33
N VAL A 254 3.62 4.23 -6.97
CA VAL A 254 4.02 4.40 -8.38
C VAL A 254 2.83 4.11 -9.29
N ALA A 255 2.08 3.02 -9.07
CA ALA A 255 0.95 2.62 -9.92
C ALA A 255 -0.15 3.69 -9.95
N VAL A 256 -0.57 4.19 -8.79
CA VAL A 256 -1.60 5.24 -8.69
C VAL A 256 -1.12 6.60 -9.20
N GLY A 257 0.20 6.85 -9.18
CA GLY A 257 0.81 8.09 -9.67
C GLY A 257 1.19 8.07 -11.16
N ALA A 258 1.31 6.90 -11.78
CA ALA A 258 1.91 6.72 -13.11
C ALA A 258 1.24 7.59 -14.19
N ASN A 259 -0.09 7.49 -14.33
CA ASN A 259 -0.86 8.19 -15.37
C ASN A 259 -1.13 9.67 -15.04
N ILE A 260 -0.69 10.16 -13.88
CA ILE A 260 -0.94 11.52 -13.39
C ILE A 260 0.36 12.35 -13.36
N SER A 261 1.46 11.74 -12.92
CA SER A 261 2.74 12.40 -12.65
C SER A 261 3.96 11.51 -12.92
N GLY A 262 3.79 10.40 -13.63
CA GLY A 262 4.85 9.39 -13.79
C GLY A 262 5.20 8.63 -12.51
N GLY A 263 4.47 8.84 -11.41
CA GLY A 263 4.65 8.08 -10.16
C GLY A 263 5.99 8.26 -9.44
N HIS A 264 6.73 9.35 -9.69
CA HIS A 264 8.13 9.50 -9.28
C HIS A 264 8.39 9.24 -7.78
N VAL A 265 7.58 9.85 -6.90
CA VAL A 265 7.58 9.80 -5.41
C VAL A 265 8.95 9.93 -4.69
N ASN A 266 10.00 10.33 -5.39
CA ASN A 266 11.38 10.30 -4.94
C ASN A 266 12.21 11.40 -5.66
N PRO A 267 12.92 12.28 -4.92
CA PRO A 267 13.77 13.30 -5.52
C PRO A 267 14.90 12.75 -6.40
N ALA A 268 15.47 11.58 -6.08
CA ALA A 268 16.52 10.93 -6.86
C ALA A 268 16.02 10.34 -8.19
N VAL A 269 14.84 9.73 -8.20
CA VAL A 269 14.14 9.31 -9.44
C VAL A 269 13.84 10.54 -10.31
N THR A 270 13.34 11.60 -9.68
CA THR A 270 13.04 12.87 -10.36
C THR A 270 14.29 13.53 -10.95
N PHE A 271 15.42 13.48 -10.25
CA PHE A 271 16.71 14.00 -10.70
C PHE A 271 17.28 13.18 -11.87
N GLY A 272 17.25 11.85 -11.77
CA GLY A 272 17.67 10.95 -12.86
C GLY A 272 16.84 11.16 -14.12
N LEU A 273 15.51 11.28 -13.99
CA LEU A 273 14.61 11.56 -15.13
C LEU A 273 14.83 12.97 -15.73
N ALA A 274 15.19 13.98 -14.92
CA ALA A 274 15.57 15.28 -15.44
C ALA A 274 16.91 15.26 -16.20
N LEU A 275 17.93 14.59 -15.66
CA LEU A 275 19.25 14.45 -16.33
C LEU A 275 19.20 13.56 -17.58
N GLY A 276 18.33 12.54 -17.59
CA GLY A 276 18.04 11.73 -18.78
C GLY A 276 17.05 12.38 -19.75
N GLY A 277 16.73 13.67 -19.60
CA GLY A 277 15.91 14.44 -20.54
C GLY A 277 14.42 14.09 -20.58
N GLN A 278 13.90 13.31 -19.63
CA GLN A 278 12.52 12.82 -19.60
C GLN A 278 11.53 13.84 -19.00
N ILE A 279 12.01 14.77 -18.16
CA ILE A 279 11.25 15.90 -17.63
C ILE A 279 12.08 17.18 -17.64
N THR A 280 11.43 18.35 -17.60
CA THR A 280 12.15 19.63 -17.45
C THR A 280 12.68 19.80 -16.02
N ILE A 281 13.77 20.54 -15.86
CA ILE A 281 14.34 20.88 -14.54
C ILE A 281 13.30 21.61 -13.67
N LEU A 282 12.49 22.50 -14.26
CA LEU A 282 11.43 23.24 -13.56
C LEU A 282 10.33 22.28 -13.04
N THR A 283 9.91 21.31 -13.85
CA THR A 283 9.01 20.23 -13.41
C THR A 283 9.62 19.46 -12.23
N GLY A 284 10.91 19.15 -12.31
CA GLY A 284 11.65 18.45 -11.25
C GLY A 284 11.66 19.21 -9.93
N ILE A 285 11.84 20.54 -9.95
CA ILE A 285 11.80 21.40 -8.76
C ILE A 285 10.41 21.37 -8.10
N PHE A 286 9.32 21.51 -8.87
CA PHE A 286 7.96 21.39 -8.31
C PHE A 286 7.68 20.00 -7.74
N TYR A 287 8.19 18.94 -8.38
CA TYR A 287 8.06 17.56 -7.89
C TYR A 287 8.83 17.35 -6.59
N TRP A 288 10.06 17.88 -6.46
CA TRP A 288 10.81 17.87 -5.21
C TRP A 288 10.05 18.55 -4.07
N ILE A 289 9.51 19.75 -4.30
CA ILE A 289 8.71 20.47 -3.29
C ILE A 289 7.53 19.62 -2.81
N ALA A 290 6.76 19.05 -3.74
CA ALA A 290 5.61 18.19 -3.40
C ALA A 290 6.02 16.91 -2.65
N GLN A 291 7.13 16.28 -3.04
CA GLN A 291 7.67 15.07 -2.41
C GLN A 291 8.16 15.35 -0.98
N LEU A 292 8.87 16.46 -0.76
CA LEU A 292 9.40 16.85 0.55
C LEU A 292 8.28 17.28 1.51
N VAL A 293 7.32 18.11 1.06
CA VAL A 293 6.15 18.48 1.86
C VAL A 293 5.30 17.25 2.20
N GLY A 294 5.05 16.37 1.23
CA GLY A 294 4.31 15.13 1.45
C GLY A 294 4.97 14.21 2.48
N ALA A 295 6.30 14.11 2.48
CA ALA A 295 7.05 13.34 3.47
C ALA A 295 6.98 13.97 4.88
N ILE A 296 7.12 15.30 5.01
CA ILE A 296 7.00 16.00 6.29
C ILE A 296 5.60 15.81 6.90
N VAL A 297 4.55 16.01 6.09
CA VAL A 297 3.15 15.84 6.53
C VAL A 297 2.89 14.41 7.00
N ALA A 298 3.33 13.40 6.21
CA ALA A 298 3.22 12.00 6.60
C ALA A 298 3.93 11.69 7.93
N CYS A 299 5.12 12.25 8.18
CA CYS A 299 5.85 12.05 9.42
C CYS A 299 5.20 12.72 10.64
N PHE A 300 4.58 13.91 10.48
CA PHE A 300 3.80 14.53 11.56
C PHE A 300 2.51 13.76 11.88
N LEU A 301 1.80 13.26 10.85
CA LEU A 301 0.61 12.41 11.04
C LEU A 301 0.95 11.09 11.74
N LEU A 302 2.03 10.42 11.32
CA LEU A 302 2.62 9.26 11.99
C LEU A 302 2.91 9.55 13.48
N LYS A 303 3.52 10.70 13.82
CA LYS A 303 3.81 11.09 15.21
C LYS A 303 2.54 11.25 16.04
N LEU A 304 1.47 11.76 15.44
CA LEU A 304 0.18 11.93 16.11
C LEU A 304 -0.51 10.58 16.40
N VAL A 305 -0.66 9.71 15.39
CA VAL A 305 -1.41 8.44 15.57
C VAL A 305 -0.70 7.42 16.45
N THR A 306 0.63 7.48 16.51
CA THR A 306 1.44 6.65 17.41
C THR A 306 1.44 7.14 18.86
N GLY A 307 0.85 8.29 19.17
CA GLY A 307 0.84 8.85 20.52
C GLY A 307 2.15 9.56 20.91
N GLY A 308 2.87 10.10 19.94
CA GLY A 308 4.12 10.84 20.16
C GLY A 308 5.39 10.01 20.14
N LEU A 309 5.35 8.76 19.64
CA LEU A 309 6.57 7.95 19.47
C LEU A 309 7.61 8.67 18.59
N ALA A 310 8.88 8.33 18.82
CA ALA A 310 10.00 8.89 18.07
C ALA A 310 9.90 8.52 16.59
N ILE A 311 10.10 9.50 15.69
CA ILE A 311 10.10 9.25 14.25
C ILE A 311 11.47 8.71 13.84
N PRO A 312 11.54 7.49 13.25
CA PRO A 312 12.82 6.88 12.90
C PRO A 312 13.50 7.60 11.75
N ILE A 313 14.72 8.08 11.99
CA ILE A 313 15.62 8.59 10.96
C ILE A 313 16.44 7.46 10.34
N HIS A 314 16.92 7.66 9.12
CA HIS A 314 17.98 6.81 8.55
C HIS A 314 19.32 7.10 9.22
N SER A 315 20.04 6.03 9.56
CA SER A 315 21.39 6.09 10.12
C SER A 315 22.23 4.93 9.57
N LEU A 316 23.56 5.05 9.70
CA LEU A 316 24.49 3.98 9.38
C LEU A 316 24.58 2.98 10.54
N ALA A 317 24.83 1.72 10.22
CA ALA A 317 25.11 0.70 11.23
C ALA A 317 26.47 0.92 11.91
N ALA A 318 26.61 0.40 13.13
CA ALA A 318 27.86 0.53 13.89
C ALA A 318 29.04 -0.09 13.12
N GLY A 319 30.09 0.71 12.89
CA GLY A 319 31.26 0.33 12.11
C GLY A 319 31.18 0.64 10.61
N VAL A 320 30.03 1.08 10.08
CA VAL A 320 29.91 1.56 8.69
C VAL A 320 30.29 3.04 8.63
N GLY A 321 31.30 3.38 7.83
CA GLY A 321 31.74 4.76 7.64
C GLY A 321 30.87 5.55 6.66
N ALA A 322 31.03 6.87 6.65
CA ALA A 322 30.20 7.77 5.83
C ALA A 322 30.39 7.56 4.32
N ILE A 323 31.59 7.16 3.88
CA ILE A 323 31.88 6.92 2.46
C ILE A 323 31.25 5.60 2.02
N GLU A 324 31.35 4.57 2.84
CA GLU A 324 30.73 3.26 2.66
C GLU A 324 29.20 3.40 2.58
N GLY A 325 28.60 4.21 3.46
CA GLY A 325 27.18 4.56 3.42
C GLY A 325 26.77 5.28 2.13
N VAL A 326 27.54 6.29 1.69
CA VAL A 326 27.29 6.98 0.41
C VAL A 326 27.40 6.02 -0.78
N VAL A 327 28.46 5.20 -0.83
CA VAL A 327 28.67 4.22 -1.91
C VAL A 327 27.54 3.19 -1.96
N MET A 328 27.07 2.71 -0.80
CA MET A 328 25.92 1.81 -0.71
C MET A 328 24.66 2.46 -1.30
N GLU A 329 24.32 3.68 -0.86
CA GLU A 329 23.16 4.43 -1.36
C GLU A 329 23.26 4.77 -2.86
N ILE A 330 24.45 5.01 -3.40
CA ILE A 330 24.68 5.16 -4.86
C ILE A 330 24.26 3.88 -5.59
N VAL A 331 24.75 2.72 -5.17
CA VAL A 331 24.52 1.44 -5.86
C VAL A 331 23.03 1.06 -5.85
N ILE A 332 22.37 1.13 -4.69
CA ILE A 332 20.94 0.78 -4.61
C ILE A 332 20.04 1.80 -5.32
N THR A 333 20.38 3.10 -5.30
CA THR A 333 19.59 4.10 -6.02
C THR A 333 19.83 4.04 -7.53
N PHE A 334 21.04 3.69 -7.96
CA PHE A 334 21.30 3.36 -9.37
C PHE A 334 20.42 2.20 -9.81
N ALA A 335 20.37 1.09 -9.06
CA ALA A 335 19.51 -0.06 -9.39
C ALA A 335 18.02 0.33 -9.47
N LEU A 336 17.51 1.11 -8.50
CA LEU A 336 16.15 1.65 -8.53
C LEU A 336 15.89 2.49 -9.79
N VAL A 337 16.69 3.52 -10.04
CA VAL A 337 16.43 4.46 -11.14
C VAL A 337 16.68 3.80 -12.50
N TYR A 338 17.62 2.87 -12.60
CA TYR A 338 17.80 2.02 -13.79
C TYR A 338 16.54 1.20 -14.07
N THR A 339 15.90 0.60 -13.04
CA THR A 339 14.61 -0.08 -13.20
C THR A 339 13.49 0.86 -13.63
N VAL A 340 13.44 2.10 -13.09
CA VAL A 340 12.50 3.13 -13.57
C VAL A 340 12.72 3.43 -15.04
N PHE A 341 13.96 3.62 -15.48
CA PHE A 341 14.26 3.87 -16.88
C PHE A 341 13.88 2.70 -17.80
N ALA A 342 14.32 1.48 -17.46
CA ALA A 342 14.10 0.28 -18.26
C ALA A 342 12.64 -0.16 -18.36
N THR A 343 11.81 0.13 -17.34
CA THR A 343 10.42 -0.32 -17.29
C THR A 343 9.40 0.79 -17.53
N ALA A 344 9.64 2.01 -17.04
CA ALA A 344 8.69 3.13 -17.18
C ALA A 344 9.11 4.16 -18.25
N ALA A 345 10.38 4.53 -18.35
CA ALA A 345 10.80 5.63 -19.24
C ALA A 345 10.95 5.19 -20.71
N ASP A 346 11.77 4.17 -21.00
CA ASP A 346 12.19 3.82 -22.36
C ASP A 346 11.01 3.65 -23.34
N PRO A 347 10.97 4.35 -24.49
CA PRO A 347 10.02 4.06 -25.57
C PRO A 347 9.99 2.59 -26.02
N LYS A 348 11.12 1.88 -25.94
CA LYS A 348 11.30 0.48 -26.35
C LYS A 348 10.72 -0.53 -25.34
N LYS A 349 10.24 -0.09 -24.16
CA LYS A 349 9.73 -0.95 -23.08
C LYS A 349 8.58 -1.90 -23.47
N GLY A 350 7.77 -1.53 -24.46
CA GLY A 350 6.59 -2.31 -24.85
C GLY A 350 5.67 -2.63 -23.65
N SER A 351 5.31 -3.91 -23.50
CA SER A 351 4.47 -4.40 -22.40
C SER A 351 5.15 -4.36 -21.01
N LEU A 352 6.47 -4.13 -20.91
CA LEU A 352 7.14 -3.95 -19.61
C LEU A 352 6.60 -2.71 -18.86
N GLY A 353 6.02 -1.74 -19.57
CA GLY A 353 5.34 -0.58 -18.98
C GLY A 353 4.14 -0.91 -18.08
N THR A 354 3.50 -2.07 -18.27
CA THR A 354 2.43 -2.56 -17.38
C THR A 354 2.98 -3.08 -16.06
N ILE A 355 4.16 -3.72 -16.07
CA ILE A 355 4.81 -4.24 -14.85
C ILE A 355 5.81 -3.26 -14.22
N ALA A 356 5.97 -2.06 -14.77
CA ALA A 356 6.91 -1.07 -14.25
C ALA A 356 6.69 -0.76 -12.75
N PRO A 357 5.45 -0.51 -12.27
CA PRO A 357 5.25 -0.22 -10.86
C PRO A 357 5.63 -1.38 -9.93
N ILE A 358 5.36 -2.64 -10.31
CA ILE A 358 5.72 -3.82 -9.48
C ILE A 358 7.23 -4.08 -9.52
N ALA A 359 7.89 -3.87 -10.66
CA ALA A 359 9.34 -3.96 -10.78
C ALA A 359 10.04 -2.89 -9.91
N ILE A 360 9.55 -1.65 -9.93
CA ILE A 360 10.06 -0.53 -9.12
C ILE A 360 9.84 -0.79 -7.62
N GLY A 361 8.70 -1.35 -7.22
CA GLY A 361 8.49 -1.79 -5.83
C GLY A 361 9.43 -2.93 -5.41
N PHE A 362 9.54 -3.98 -6.22
CA PHE A 362 10.34 -5.17 -5.89
C PHE A 362 11.84 -4.89 -5.85
N ILE A 363 12.38 -4.02 -6.71
CA ILE A 363 13.80 -3.63 -6.62
C ILE A 363 14.09 -2.85 -5.32
N VAL A 364 13.18 -2.00 -4.84
CA VAL A 364 13.33 -1.34 -3.53
C VAL A 364 13.23 -2.32 -2.38
N GLY A 365 12.32 -3.30 -2.44
CA GLY A 365 12.28 -4.39 -1.46
C GLY A 365 13.60 -5.17 -1.40
N ALA A 366 14.11 -5.62 -2.54
CA ALA A 366 15.39 -6.32 -2.65
C ALA A 366 16.58 -5.48 -2.16
N ASN A 367 16.62 -4.20 -2.52
CA ASN A 367 17.65 -3.26 -2.08
C ASN A 367 17.60 -3.00 -0.56
N ILE A 368 16.42 -2.99 0.07
CA ILE A 368 16.30 -2.89 1.53
C ILE A 368 16.81 -4.16 2.21
N LEU A 369 16.51 -5.35 1.67
CA LEU A 369 17.09 -6.61 2.18
C LEU A 369 18.62 -6.62 2.10
N ALA A 370 19.20 -6.05 1.03
CA ALA A 370 20.65 -6.02 0.81
C ALA A 370 21.39 -4.93 1.60
N ALA A 371 20.86 -3.69 1.63
CA ALA A 371 21.55 -2.51 2.17
C ALA A 371 20.97 -1.98 3.48
N GLY A 372 19.75 -2.38 3.86
CA GLY A 372 19.07 -1.99 5.10
C GLY A 372 19.93 -2.17 6.36
N PRO A 373 20.62 -3.32 6.55
CA PRO A 373 21.49 -3.55 7.71
C PRO A 373 22.78 -2.69 7.75
N PHE A 374 23.07 -1.89 6.73
CA PHE A 374 24.31 -1.11 6.61
C PHE A 374 24.05 0.41 6.54
N SER A 375 23.13 0.85 5.68
CA SER A 375 22.79 2.27 5.48
C SER A 375 21.36 2.65 5.90
N GLY A 376 20.52 1.68 6.27
CA GLY A 376 19.07 1.84 6.35
C GLY A 376 18.35 1.79 4.99
N GLY A 377 19.10 1.66 3.88
CA GLY A 377 18.59 1.49 2.52
C GLY A 377 17.61 2.58 2.10
N SER A 378 18.02 3.85 2.12
CA SER A 378 17.13 5.00 1.90
C SER A 378 16.55 5.04 0.48
N MET A 379 17.43 5.10 -0.52
CA MET A 379 17.17 5.35 -1.95
C MET A 379 16.42 6.65 -2.28
N ASN A 380 16.00 7.45 -1.30
CA ASN A 380 15.02 8.51 -1.50
C ASN A 380 15.26 9.68 -0.53
N PRO A 381 15.78 10.84 -1.01
CA PRO A 381 16.06 11.98 -0.14
C PRO A 381 14.83 12.49 0.63
N ALA A 382 13.62 12.43 0.06
CA ALA A 382 12.40 12.83 0.77
C ALA A 382 12.04 11.85 1.90
N ARG A 383 12.28 10.54 1.70
CA ARG A 383 12.06 9.48 2.70
C ARG A 383 12.98 9.63 3.92
N SER A 384 14.19 10.17 3.76
CA SER A 384 15.09 10.47 4.88
C SER A 384 14.97 11.89 5.42
N PHE A 385 14.48 12.85 4.63
CA PHE A 385 14.29 14.24 5.06
C PHE A 385 13.02 14.45 5.91
N GLY A 386 11.89 13.86 5.52
CA GLY A 386 10.64 13.95 6.28
C GLY A 386 10.80 13.55 7.75
N PRO A 387 11.41 12.38 8.05
CA PRO A 387 11.74 11.98 9.41
C PRO A 387 12.62 12.97 10.16
N ALA A 388 13.71 13.44 9.55
CA ALA A 388 14.68 14.36 10.17
C ALA A 388 14.05 15.70 10.59
N VAL A 389 13.12 16.23 9.78
CA VAL A 389 12.36 17.45 10.10
C VAL A 389 11.45 17.24 11.33
N VAL A 390 10.91 16.04 11.54
CA VAL A 390 9.91 15.75 12.59
C VAL A 390 10.53 15.17 13.88
N SER A 391 11.72 14.58 13.78
CA SER A 391 12.59 14.27 14.93
C SER A 391 13.36 15.50 15.43
N GLY A 392 13.73 16.41 14.52
CA GLY A 392 14.67 17.51 14.77
C GLY A 392 16.15 17.09 14.61
N ASP A 393 16.42 15.85 14.17
CA ASP A 393 17.75 15.27 14.04
C ASP A 393 18.13 15.04 12.57
N PHE A 394 19.22 15.68 12.15
CA PHE A 394 19.80 15.61 10.81
C PHE A 394 21.17 14.92 10.78
N ALA A 395 21.56 14.21 11.84
CA ALA A 395 22.82 13.47 11.90
C ALA A 395 22.98 12.53 10.70
N GLY A 396 24.06 12.69 9.94
CA GLY A 396 24.32 11.91 8.73
C GLY A 396 23.36 12.13 7.55
N ASN A 397 22.33 12.98 7.67
CA ASN A 397 21.23 13.05 6.69
C ASN A 397 21.70 13.37 5.26
N TRP A 398 22.81 14.12 5.12
CA TRP A 398 23.44 14.44 3.83
C TRP A 398 23.82 13.22 2.99
N ILE A 399 24.09 12.06 3.61
CA ILE A 399 24.40 10.80 2.93
C ILE A 399 23.23 10.39 2.02
N TYR A 400 22.00 10.54 2.54
CA TYR A 400 20.75 10.21 1.86
C TYR A 400 20.28 11.28 0.87
N TRP A 401 21.06 12.36 0.71
CA TRP A 401 20.96 13.27 -0.43
C TRP A 401 22.04 12.94 -1.46
N VAL A 402 23.32 12.95 -1.06
CA VAL A 402 24.45 12.76 -1.99
C VAL A 402 24.42 11.39 -2.65
N GLY A 403 24.27 10.30 -1.88
CA GLY A 403 24.27 8.95 -2.40
C GLY A 403 23.14 8.71 -3.42
N PRO A 404 21.87 8.96 -3.05
CA PRO A 404 20.75 8.78 -3.95
C PRO A 404 20.77 9.71 -5.17
N LEU A 405 21.15 10.98 -5.05
CA LEU A 405 21.24 11.89 -6.20
C LEU A 405 22.34 11.47 -7.18
N VAL A 406 23.50 11.01 -6.70
CA VAL A 406 24.57 10.49 -7.57
C VAL A 406 24.14 9.18 -8.23
N GLY A 407 23.58 8.22 -7.49
CA GLY A 407 23.09 6.95 -8.05
C GLY A 407 21.99 7.14 -9.10
N GLY A 408 20.99 7.97 -8.80
CA GLY A 408 19.91 8.30 -9.73
C GLY A 408 20.35 9.11 -10.95
N GLY A 409 21.28 10.06 -10.75
CA GLY A 409 21.87 10.83 -11.85
C GLY A 409 22.71 9.97 -12.79
N LEU A 410 23.54 9.07 -12.25
CA LEU A 410 24.30 8.08 -13.04
C LEU A 410 23.36 7.16 -13.83
N ALA A 411 22.28 6.67 -13.22
CA ALA A 411 21.30 5.84 -13.93
C ALA A 411 20.63 6.58 -15.08
N GLY A 412 20.21 7.84 -14.87
CA GLY A 412 19.59 8.66 -15.91
C GLY A 412 20.54 9.00 -17.07
N LEU A 413 21.78 9.35 -16.76
CA LEU A 413 22.81 9.64 -17.77
C LEU A 413 23.24 8.39 -18.54
N ILE A 414 23.45 7.25 -17.87
CA ILE A 414 23.85 6.00 -18.54
C ILE A 414 22.70 5.45 -19.37
N TYR A 415 21.49 5.34 -18.82
CA TYR A 415 20.38 4.74 -19.55
C TYR A 415 19.92 5.62 -20.72
N GLY A 416 19.80 6.94 -20.48
CA GLY A 416 19.40 7.92 -21.50
C GLY A 416 20.33 7.95 -22.71
N ASN A 417 21.66 7.97 -22.47
CA ASN A 417 22.64 8.13 -23.55
C ASN A 417 23.11 6.81 -24.19
N VAL A 418 22.96 5.66 -23.52
CA VAL A 418 23.44 4.35 -24.04
C VAL A 418 22.31 3.50 -24.62
N PHE A 419 21.16 3.40 -23.94
CA PHE A 419 20.10 2.44 -24.30
C PHE A 419 18.89 3.10 -24.97
N MET A 420 18.49 4.29 -24.49
CA MET A 420 17.40 5.10 -25.06
C MET A 420 17.80 5.92 -26.30
N THR A 421 18.91 5.56 -26.95
CA THR A 421 19.34 6.17 -28.21
C THR A 421 18.25 6.07 -29.27
N SER A 422 17.87 7.25 -29.78
CA SER A 422 17.08 7.38 -31.01
C SER A 422 18.00 7.17 -32.20
N GLU A 423 17.65 6.25 -33.09
CA GLU A 423 18.35 6.11 -34.37
C GLU A 423 18.26 7.43 -35.13
N HIS A 424 19.42 7.98 -35.51
CA HIS A 424 19.46 9.06 -36.49
C HIS A 424 19.06 8.45 -37.83
N VAL A 425 17.78 8.59 -38.19
CA VAL A 425 17.30 8.30 -39.54
C VAL A 425 18.20 9.09 -40.49
N PRO A 426 18.97 8.42 -41.38
CA PRO A 426 19.80 9.14 -42.34
C PRO A 426 18.90 10.06 -43.18
N LEU A 427 19.37 11.28 -43.46
CA LEU A 427 18.73 12.12 -44.46
C LEU A 427 18.61 11.31 -45.75
N SER A 428 17.43 11.26 -46.33
CA SER A 428 17.20 10.57 -47.60
C SER A 428 18.11 11.17 -48.66
N ASN A 429 18.94 10.33 -49.30
CA ASN A 429 19.82 10.73 -50.41
C ASN A 429 19.04 11.01 -51.72
N GLU A 430 17.80 11.45 -51.61
CA GLU A 430 16.95 11.94 -52.70
C GLU A 430 17.06 13.47 -52.76
N PHE A 431 18.16 13.93 -53.34
CA PHE A 431 18.45 15.33 -53.71
C PHE A 431 19.10 15.36 -55.10
#